data_AF-A0A7Y1UV44-F1
#
_entry.id   AF-A0A7Y1UV44-F1
#
_cell.length_a   1.000
_cell.length_b   1.000
_cell.length_c   1.000
_cell.angle_alpha   90.00
_cell.angle_beta   90.00
_cell.angle_gamma   90.00
#
_symmetry.space_group_name_H-M   'P 1'
#
loop_
_entity.id
_entity.type
_entity.pdbx_description
1 polymer ?
#
loop_
_entity_poly.entity_id
_entity_poly.type
_entity_poly.pdbx_seq_one_letter_code
_entity_poly.pdbx_strand_id
1 'polypeptide(L)' 'YEYSSATEDRGIATDKPPDEWNAKERTQLIRRLLGGAKPAELADESGVDVAEIVAWRRRFVEGGRKALRPRFDGDDDDE' A
#
# COMPACT_ATOMS: atom_id res chain seq x y z
N TYR A 1 21.30 19.08 -19.35
CA TYR A 1 20.01 19.51 -18.77
C TYR A 1 19.69 18.50 -17.69
N GLU A 2 20.25 18.71 -16.51
CA GLU A 2 19.88 17.95 -15.32
C GLU A 2 18.69 18.69 -14.70
N TYR A 3 17.52 18.08 -14.76
CA TYR A 3 16.30 18.65 -14.21
C TYR A 3 16.23 18.27 -12.73
N SER A 4 16.91 19.05 -11.89
CA SER A 4 16.71 19.05 -10.45
C SER A 4 15.54 19.99 -10.12
N SER A 5 14.34 19.43 -9.98
CA SER A 5 13.16 20.07 -9.38
C SER A 5 12.10 18.96 -9.22
N ALA A 6 11.35 18.80 -8.15
CA ALA A 6 11.11 19.62 -6.98
C ALA A 6 10.54 18.68 -5.91
N THR A 7 10.88 18.91 -4.65
CA THR A 7 10.12 18.38 -3.51
C THR A 7 8.80 19.15 -3.43
N GLU A 8 7.86 18.82 -4.30
CA GLU A 8 6.47 19.26 -4.18
C GLU A 8 5.71 18.23 -3.37
N ASP A 9 5.41 18.64 -2.14
CA ASP A 9 4.43 18.09 -1.23
C ASP A 9 3.03 18.08 -1.88
N ARG A 10 2.81 17.19 -2.86
CA ARG A 10 1.52 16.92 -3.50
C ARG A 10 1.41 15.44 -3.86
N GLY A 11 0.84 14.68 -2.93
CA GLY A 11 0.20 13.37 -3.15
C GLY A 11 1.07 12.27 -3.77
N ILE A 12 1.70 11.40 -2.95
CA ILE A 12 2.45 10.19 -3.38
C ILE A 12 3.28 10.41 -4.67
N ALA A 13 3.75 11.62 -4.93
CA ALA A 13 4.61 11.93 -6.06
C ALA A 13 6.03 11.59 -5.63
N THR A 14 6.27 10.30 -5.46
CA THR A 14 7.61 9.79 -5.24
C THR A 14 8.24 9.78 -6.63
N ASP A 15 9.30 10.56 -6.85
CA ASP A 15 10.17 10.48 -8.04
C ASP A 15 10.72 9.05 -8.26
N LYS A 16 10.56 8.21 -7.24
CA LYS A 16 10.95 6.82 -7.21
C LYS A 16 9.97 5.91 -7.95
N PRO A 17 10.46 5.00 -8.82
CA PRO A 17 9.61 3.99 -9.44
C PRO A 17 8.92 3.12 -8.39
N PRO A 18 7.71 2.62 -8.67
CA PRO A 18 6.89 1.85 -7.72
C PRO A 18 7.53 0.54 -7.23
N ASP A 19 8.50 0.02 -7.97
CA ASP A 19 9.33 -1.11 -7.57
C ASP A 19 10.16 -0.80 -6.31
N GLU A 20 10.60 0.44 -6.17
CA GLU A 20 11.46 0.90 -5.09
C GLU A 20 10.71 1.52 -3.90
N TRP A 21 9.38 1.51 -3.93
CA TRP A 21 8.54 2.03 -2.85
C TRP A 21 8.67 1.23 -1.57
N ASN A 22 8.84 1.95 -0.47
CA ASN A 22 8.90 1.38 0.86
C ASN A 22 7.48 1.01 1.33
N ALA A 23 7.37 0.14 2.34
CA ALA A 23 6.09 -0.31 2.88
C ALA A 23 5.17 0.85 3.32
N LYS A 24 5.75 1.98 3.77
CA LYS A 24 5.02 3.19 4.16
C LYS A 24 4.32 3.86 2.98
N GLU A 25 4.99 3.98 1.83
CA GLU A 25 4.46 4.61 0.62
C GLU A 25 3.31 3.78 0.05
N ARG A 26 3.52 2.47 -0.10
CA ARG A 26 2.47 1.51 -0.49
C ARG A 26 1.28 1.57 0.46
N THR A 27 1.51 1.67 1.77
CA THR A 27 0.42 1.78 2.76
C THR A 27 -0.37 3.08 2.61
N GLN A 28 0.26 4.21 2.32
CA GLN A 28 -0.45 5.47 2.10
C GLN A 28 -1.34 5.42 0.86
N LEU A 29 -0.84 4.85 -0.25
CA LEU A 29 -1.64 4.63 -1.46
C LEU A 29 -2.87 3.77 -1.17
N ILE A 30 -2.68 2.64 -0.47
CA ILE A 30 -3.78 1.74 -0.10
C ILE A 30 -4.76 2.40 0.89
N ARG A 31 -4.30 3.27 1.79
CA ARG A 31 -5.21 4.05 2.66
C ARG A 31 -6.08 5.00 1.86
N ARG A 32 -5.55 5.70 0.85
CA ARG A 32 -6.37 6.53 -0.06
C ARG A 32 -7.40 5.68 -0.80
N LEU A 33 -7.00 4.51 -1.30
CA LEU A 33 -7.90 3.56 -1.96
C LEU A 33 -9.02 3.07 -1.02
N LEU A 34 -8.70 2.72 0.22
CA LEU A 34 -9.68 2.31 1.23
C LEU A 34 -10.59 3.47 1.66
N GLY A 35 -10.11 4.71 1.58
CA GLY A 35 -10.88 5.93 1.81
C GLY A 35 -11.86 6.29 0.69
N GLY A 36 -11.93 5.50 -0.38
CA GLY A 36 -12.89 5.68 -1.48
C GLY A 36 -12.30 6.32 -2.74
N ALA A 37 -11.00 6.56 -2.80
CA ALA A 37 -10.35 6.97 -4.04
C ALA A 37 -10.46 5.87 -5.11
N LYS A 38 -10.59 6.27 -6.38
CA LYS A 38 -10.68 5.30 -7.48
C LYS A 38 -9.30 4.72 -7.79
N PRO A 39 -9.20 3.41 -8.07
CA PRO A 39 -7.92 2.79 -8.37
C PRO A 39 -7.29 3.32 -9.66
N ALA A 40 -8.09 3.73 -10.64
CA ALA A 40 -7.61 4.34 -11.87
C ALA A 40 -6.96 5.71 -11.65
N GLU A 41 -7.52 6.55 -10.77
CA GLU A 41 -6.94 7.86 -10.42
C GLU A 41 -5.62 7.66 -9.67
N LEU A 42 -5.59 6.72 -8.73
CA LEU A 42 -4.36 6.40 -8.00
C LEU A 42 -3.28 5.84 -8.91
N ALA A 43 -3.63 5.04 -9.92
CA ALA A 43 -2.69 4.51 -10.90
C ALA A 43 -2.06 5.60 -11.75
N ASP A 44 -2.85 6.57 -12.20
CA ASP A 44 -2.38 7.73 -12.97
C ASP A 44 -1.45 8.62 -12.12
N GLU A 45 -1.81 8.88 -10.85
CA GLU A 45 -1.01 9.66 -9.91
C GLU A 45 0.32 8.99 -9.54
N SER A 46 0.34 7.66 -9.40
CA SER A 46 1.48 6.92 -8.86
C SER A 46 2.35 6.19 -9.90
N GLY A 47 1.86 6.05 -11.13
CA GLY A 47 2.45 5.17 -12.13
C GLY A 47 2.38 3.68 -11.79
N VAL A 48 1.63 3.30 -10.74
CA VAL A 48 1.39 1.89 -10.37
C VAL A 48 0.22 1.35 -11.18
N ASP A 49 0.37 0.17 -11.76
CA ASP A 49 -0.72 -0.49 -12.45
C ASP A 49 -1.93 -0.76 -11.53
N VAL A 50 -3.14 -0.57 -12.06
CA VAL A 50 -4.40 -0.77 -11.33
C VAL A 50 -4.49 -2.17 -10.71
N ALA A 51 -4.04 -3.21 -11.42
CA ALA A 51 -4.07 -4.59 -10.91
C ALA A 51 -3.13 -4.77 -9.71
N GLU A 52 -1.96 -4.13 -9.74
CA GLU A 52 -1.00 -4.15 -8.63
C GLU A 52 -1.55 -3.42 -7.40
N ILE A 53 -2.19 -2.25 -7.58
CA ILE A 53 -2.89 -1.52 -6.51
C ILE A 53 -3.96 -2.42 -5.85
N VAL A 54 -4.75 -3.13 -6.66
CA VAL A 54 -5.78 -4.06 -6.14
C VAL A 54 -5.15 -5.25 -5.43
N ALA A 55 -4.03 -5.78 -5.93
CA ALA A 55 -3.30 -6.86 -5.27
C ALA A 55 -2.77 -6.43 -3.89
N TRP A 56 -2.17 -5.24 -3.80
CA TRP A 56 -1.71 -4.65 -2.54
C TRP A 56 -2.86 -4.44 -1.56
N ARG A 57 -4.02 -3.95 -2.02
CA ARG A 57 -5.23 -3.84 -1.18
C ARG A 57 -5.63 -5.18 -0.57
N ARG A 58 -5.67 -6.23 -1.39
CA ARG A 58 -6.03 -7.58 -0.93
C ARG A 58 -5.07 -8.07 0.16
N ARG A 59 -3.76 -7.97 -0.10
CA ARG A 59 -2.71 -8.35 0.86
C ARG A 59 -2.80 -7.54 2.15
N PHE A 60 -3.05 -6.23 2.06
CA PHE A 60 -3.19 -5.35 3.22
C PHE A 60 -4.38 -5.73 4.10
N VAL A 61 -5.55 -5.96 3.50
CA VAL A 61 -6.76 -6.38 4.22
C VAL A 61 -6.59 -7.77 4.83
N GLU A 62 -5.99 -8.72 4.09
CA GLU A 62 -5.72 -10.07 4.59
C GLU A 62 -4.75 -10.05 5.77
N GLY A 63 -3.64 -9.29 5.67
CA GLY A 63 -2.69 -9.11 6.77
C GLY A 63 -3.35 -8.48 8.00
N GLY A 64 -4.18 -7.45 7.82
CA GLY A 64 -4.97 -6.85 8.90
C GLY A 64 -5.92 -7.83 9.56
N ARG A 65 -6.65 -8.64 8.77
CA ARG A 65 -7.55 -9.68 9.29
C ARG A 65 -6.80 -10.76 10.05
N LYS A 66 -5.62 -11.16 9.58
CA LYS A 66 -4.74 -12.11 10.27
C LYS A 66 -4.24 -11.54 11.61
N ALA A 67 -3.89 -10.26 11.66
CA ALA A 67 -3.46 -9.58 12.88
C ALA A 67 -4.57 -9.43 13.93
N LEU A 68 -5.84 -9.36 13.51
CA LEU A 68 -7.01 -9.29 14.39
C LEU A 68 -7.54 -10.65 14.83
N ARG A 69 -7.02 -11.75 14.27
CA ARG A 69 -7.45 -13.10 14.66
C ARG A 69 -7.05 -13.29 16.13
N PRO A 70 -7.97 -13.69 17.03
CA PRO A 70 -7.60 -13.99 18.40
C PRO A 70 -6.46 -15.01 18.34
N ARG A 71 -5.39 -14.73 19.07
CA ARG A 71 -4.41 -15.76 19.39
C ARG A 71 -5.18 -16.76 20.23
N PHE A 72 -5.75 -17.77 19.59
CA PHE A 72 -6.04 -18.99 20.30
C PHE A 72 -4.65 -19.59 20.54
N ASP A 73 -4.02 -19.14 21.62
CA ASP A 73 -2.98 -19.89 22.32
C ASP A 73 -3.70 -21.13 22.89
N GLY A 74 -4.12 -22.02 21.98
CA GLY A 74 -4.57 -23.38 22.28
C GLY A 74 -3.40 -24.31 22.04
N ASP A 75 -2.26 -23.97 22.65
CA ASP A 75 -1.26 -24.95 23.06
C ASP A 75 -1.57 -25.19 24.54
N ASP A 76 -2.71 -25.83 24.77
CA ASP A 76 -2.99 -26.51 26.02
C ASP A 76 -3.08 -27.99 25.63
N ASP A 77 -2.14 -28.75 26.19
CA ASP A 77 -2.16 -30.20 26.35
C ASP A 77 -1.78 -31.09 25.13
N ASP A 78 -0.51 -31.51 25.11
CA ASP A 78 -0.15 -32.93 25.00
C ASP A 78 1.23 -33.15 25.69
N GLU A 79 1.15 -33.54 26.97
CA GLU A 79 2.06 -34.39 27.80
C GLU A 79 3.57 -34.06 27.96
#